data_AF-A0A376UBU8-F1
#
_entry.id   AF-A0A376UBU8-F1
#
_cell.length_a   1.000
_cell.length_b   1.000
_cell.length_c   1.000
_cell.angle_alpha   90.00
_cell.angle_beta   90.00
_cell.angle_gamma   90.00
#
_symmetry.space_group_name_H-M   'P 1'
#
loop_
_entity.id
_entity.type
_entity.pdbx_description
1 polymer ?
#
loop_
_entity_poly.entity_id
_entity_poly.type
_entity_poly.pdbx_seq_one_letter_code
_entity_poly.pdbx_strand_id
1 'polypeptide(L)'
;MALLNIFDIAGSALTAQSQRLNVAASNLANADSVTGPDGQPYRAKQVVFQVNAAPGAATGGVKVADVIESQAPDKLVYEPGNPLADAKGYVKMPNVDVVGEMVNTMSASRSYQANVEVLNTVKSMMLKPLRSVNKGESYVHCGNHTDPTNTGVSTTSSSSLTGSNAADLQSSFLTLLVAQLKNQDPTNPMETTS
;
A
#
# COMPACT_ATOMS: atom_id res chain seq x y z
N MET A 1 15.50 18.88 -12.73
CA MET A 1 14.45 18.06 -13.38
C MET A 1 14.07 16.82 -12.56
N ALA A 2 14.99 15.98 -12.09
CA ALA A 2 14.66 14.74 -11.36
C ALA A 2 13.81 14.93 -10.07
N LEU A 3 14.07 15.98 -9.30
CA LEU A 3 13.37 16.25 -8.04
C LEU A 3 11.93 16.77 -8.24
N LEU A 4 11.63 17.40 -9.39
CA LEU A 4 10.26 17.79 -9.73
C LEU A 4 9.45 16.56 -10.17
N ASN A 5 10.07 15.66 -10.94
CA ASN A 5 9.44 14.39 -11.35
C ASN A 5 9.03 13.53 -10.14
N ILE A 6 9.86 13.45 -9.09
CA ILE A 6 9.50 12.68 -7.90
C ILE A 6 8.30 13.29 -7.16
N PHE A 7 8.18 14.62 -7.16
CA PHE A 7 7.07 15.34 -6.57
C PHE A 7 5.78 15.08 -7.34
N ASP A 8 5.82 15.13 -8.67
CA ASP A 8 4.68 14.83 -9.54
C ASP A 8 4.24 13.37 -9.43
N ILE A 9 5.19 12.43 -9.35
CA ILE A 9 4.91 11.01 -9.15
C ILE A 9 4.25 10.79 -7.79
N ALA A 10 4.82 11.31 -6.70
CA ALA A 10 4.26 11.14 -5.37
C ALA A 10 2.90 11.85 -5.22
N GLY A 11 2.73 13.03 -5.82
CA GLY A 11 1.46 13.77 -5.85
C GLY A 11 0.36 13.02 -6.60
N SER A 12 0.67 12.51 -7.79
CA SER A 12 -0.27 11.68 -8.58
C SER A 12 -0.58 10.35 -7.88
N ALA A 13 0.39 9.75 -7.19
CA ALA A 13 0.16 8.55 -6.39
C ALA A 13 -0.74 8.84 -5.17
N LEU A 14 -0.62 9.99 -4.51
CA LEU A 14 -1.51 10.37 -3.40
C LEU A 14 -2.97 10.50 -3.85
N THR A 15 -3.22 11.18 -4.97
CA THR A 15 -4.59 11.33 -5.49
C THR A 15 -5.17 9.98 -5.90
N ALA A 16 -4.36 9.12 -6.54
CA ALA A 16 -4.75 7.77 -6.92
C ALA A 16 -5.09 6.88 -5.70
N GLN A 17 -4.26 6.91 -4.66
CA GLN A 17 -4.54 6.13 -3.43
C GLN A 17 -5.71 6.70 -2.63
N SER A 18 -5.92 8.01 -2.62
CA SER A 18 -7.12 8.62 -2.01
C SER A 18 -8.40 8.13 -2.70
N GLN A 19 -8.41 8.06 -4.03
CA GLN A 19 -9.54 7.51 -4.77
C GLN A 19 -9.78 6.02 -4.42
N ARG A 20 -8.71 5.23 -4.29
CA ARG A 20 -8.81 3.83 -3.85
C ARG A 20 -9.44 3.72 -2.46
N LEU A 21 -9.04 4.57 -1.52
CA LEU A 21 -9.62 4.61 -0.17
C LEU A 21 -11.12 4.97 -0.22
N ASN A 22 -11.51 5.92 -1.06
CA ASN A 22 -12.93 6.30 -1.22
C ASN A 22 -13.76 5.14 -1.78
N VAL A 23 -13.23 4.43 -2.78
CA VAL A 23 -13.89 3.26 -3.37
C VAL A 23 -13.98 2.12 -2.35
N ALA A 24 -12.90 1.85 -1.61
CA ALA A 24 -12.87 0.84 -0.58
C ALA A 24 -13.88 1.13 0.56
N ALA A 25 -13.93 2.37 1.02
CA ALA A 25 -14.90 2.81 2.01
C ALA A 25 -16.34 2.68 1.49
N SER A 26 -16.58 3.01 0.21
CA SER A 26 -17.89 2.86 -0.41
C SER A 26 -18.30 1.40 -0.50
N ASN A 27 -17.38 0.49 -0.83
CA ASN A 27 -17.65 -0.94 -0.85
C ASN A 27 -18.00 -1.43 0.56
N LEU A 28 -17.19 -1.09 1.57
CA LEU A 28 -17.40 -1.50 2.95
C LEU A 28 -18.74 -0.98 3.51
N ALA A 29 -19.09 0.28 3.22
CA ALA A 29 -20.35 0.88 3.65
C ALA A 29 -21.58 0.21 3.03
N ASN A 30 -21.44 -0.37 1.84
CA ASN A 30 -22.53 -1.05 1.13
C ASN A 30 -22.44 -2.59 1.22
N ALA A 31 -21.51 -3.14 2.01
CA ALA A 31 -21.28 -4.58 2.07
C ALA A 31 -22.49 -5.36 2.60
N ASP A 32 -23.25 -4.75 3.51
CA ASP A 32 -24.47 -5.32 4.10
C ASP A 32 -25.76 -4.82 3.42
N SER A 33 -25.65 -4.05 2.33
CA SER A 33 -26.80 -3.45 1.65
C SER A 33 -27.47 -4.43 0.69
N VAL A 34 -28.55 -5.05 1.14
CA VAL A 34 -29.34 -6.04 0.39
C VAL A 34 -30.29 -5.43 -0.66
N THR A 35 -30.42 -4.10 -0.72
CA THR A 35 -31.33 -3.43 -1.67
C THR A 35 -30.73 -2.11 -2.13
N GLY A 36 -30.35 -2.05 -3.41
CA GLY A 36 -30.01 -0.81 -4.09
C GLY A 36 -31.25 -0.06 -4.61
N PRO A 37 -31.08 1.18 -5.10
CA PRO A 37 -32.15 1.98 -5.70
C PRO A 37 -32.89 1.26 -6.84
N ASP A 38 -32.18 0.41 -7.57
CA ASP A 38 -32.68 -0.35 -8.72
C ASP A 38 -33.23 -1.74 -8.34
N GLY A 39 -33.34 -2.03 -7.03
CA GLY A 39 -33.80 -3.31 -6.50
C GLY A 39 -32.78 -4.46 -6.62
N GLN A 40 -31.57 -4.20 -7.13
CA GLN A 40 -30.45 -5.15 -7.12
C GLN A 40 -29.46 -4.84 -5.98
N PRO A 41 -28.73 -5.84 -5.46
CA PRO A 41 -27.70 -5.62 -4.46
C PRO A 41 -26.55 -4.77 -5.00
N TYR A 42 -25.83 -4.11 -4.09
CA TYR A 42 -24.62 -3.36 -4.44
C TYR A 42 -23.54 -4.28 -5.03
N ARG A 43 -22.79 -3.78 -6.03
CA ARG A 43 -21.63 -4.47 -6.59
C ARG A 43 -20.35 -3.75 -6.20
N ALA A 44 -19.38 -4.51 -5.70
CA ALA A 44 -18.07 -4.01 -5.32
C ALA A 44 -17.39 -3.30 -6.50
N LYS A 45 -16.80 -2.14 -6.24
CA LYS A 45 -16.09 -1.34 -7.24
C LYS A 45 -14.59 -1.46 -7.06
N GLN A 46 -13.85 -1.43 -8.16
CA GLN A 46 -12.39 -1.53 -8.17
C GLN A 46 -11.77 -0.42 -9.01
N VAL A 47 -10.73 0.21 -8.47
CA VAL A 47 -9.96 1.22 -9.20
C VAL A 47 -8.95 0.55 -10.11
N VAL A 48 -8.91 0.97 -11.37
CA VAL A 48 -7.90 0.55 -12.34
C VAL A 48 -6.84 1.65 -12.43
N PHE A 49 -5.62 1.31 -12.06
CA PHE A 49 -4.49 2.22 -12.16
C PHE A 49 -3.85 2.14 -13.55
N GLN A 50 -3.41 3.29 -14.04
CA GLN A 50 -2.60 3.38 -15.24
C GLN A 50 -1.38 4.24 -14.98
N VAL A 51 -0.23 3.81 -15.50
CA VAL A 51 0.99 4.60 -15.46
C VAL A 51 0.84 5.78 -16.43
N ASN A 52 1.04 6.98 -15.91
CA ASN A 52 1.11 8.21 -16.67
C ASN A 52 2.59 8.58 -16.89
N ALA A 53 3.22 7.90 -17.85
CA ALA A 53 4.60 8.14 -18.26
C ALA A 53 4.65 8.81 -19.64
N ALA A 54 5.67 9.63 -19.87
CA ALA A 54 5.95 10.17 -21.20
C ALA A 54 6.33 9.03 -22.17
N PRO A 55 6.03 9.14 -23.48
CA PRO A 55 6.44 8.15 -24.46
C PRO A 55 7.95 7.90 -24.41
N GLY A 56 8.36 6.66 -24.15
CA GLY A 56 9.77 6.27 -24.00
C GLY A 56 10.34 6.32 -22.57
N ALA A 57 9.55 6.74 -21.57
CA ALA A 57 9.94 6.69 -20.17
C ALA A 57 9.40 5.42 -19.49
N ALA A 58 10.29 4.66 -18.83
CA ALA A 58 9.93 3.47 -18.07
C ALA A 58 9.25 3.80 -16.71
N THR A 59 9.41 5.02 -16.23
CA THR A 59 8.92 5.48 -14.93
C THR A 59 8.06 6.73 -15.10
N GLY A 60 6.88 6.74 -14.47
CA GLY A 60 5.95 7.86 -14.54
C GLY A 60 5.02 7.90 -13.33
N GLY A 61 4.19 8.94 -13.28
CA GLY A 61 3.17 9.07 -12.25
C GLY A 61 2.08 8.00 -12.40
N VAL A 62 1.12 7.99 -11.49
CA VAL A 62 -0.03 7.07 -11.55
C VAL A 62 -1.31 7.87 -11.66
N LYS A 63 -2.21 7.43 -12.53
CA LYS A 63 -3.58 7.96 -12.61
C LYS A 63 -4.59 6.84 -12.47
N VAL A 64 -5.79 7.19 -12.01
CA VAL A 64 -6.94 6.28 -12.06
C VAL A 64 -7.49 6.35 -13.46
N ALA A 65 -7.44 5.23 -14.18
CA ALA A 65 -7.98 5.13 -15.53
C ALA A 65 -9.50 4.96 -15.51
N ASP A 66 -9.99 4.10 -14.61
CA ASP A 66 -11.41 3.82 -14.48
C ASP A 66 -11.75 3.23 -13.11
N VAL A 67 -13.04 3.23 -12.78
CA VAL A 67 -13.60 2.51 -11.62
C VAL A 67 -14.61 1.50 -12.16
N ILE A 68 -14.17 0.25 -12.22
CA ILE A 68 -14.98 -0.84 -12.77
C ILE A 68 -15.74 -1.58 -11.68
N GLU A 69 -16.90 -2.13 -12.03
CA GLU A 69 -17.65 -3.01 -11.14
C GLU A 69 -17.13 -4.45 -11.21
N SER A 70 -17.10 -5.10 -10.05
CA SER A 70 -16.68 -6.49 -9.91
C SER A 70 -17.63 -7.42 -10.66
N GLN A 71 -17.02 -8.26 -11.49
CA GLN A 71 -17.71 -9.33 -12.24
C GLN A 71 -17.94 -10.59 -11.39
N ALA A 72 -17.57 -10.57 -10.11
CA ALA A 72 -17.81 -11.70 -9.21
C ALA A 72 -19.32 -11.96 -9.04
N PRO A 73 -19.74 -13.24 -8.92
CA PRO A 73 -21.13 -13.58 -8.69
C PRO A 73 -21.62 -13.03 -7.34
N ASP A 74 -22.90 -12.69 -7.28
CA ASP A 74 -23.55 -12.20 -6.06
C ASP A 74 -23.65 -13.32 -5.02
N LYS A 75 -23.56 -12.97 -3.73
CA LYS A 75 -23.62 -13.94 -2.64
C LYS A 75 -25.08 -14.25 -2.31
N LEU A 76 -25.48 -15.51 -2.42
CA LEU A 76 -26.82 -15.95 -2.00
C LEU A 76 -26.77 -16.43 -0.54
N VAL A 77 -27.63 -15.87 0.30
CA VAL A 77 -27.77 -16.29 1.70
C VAL A 77 -29.19 -16.76 1.94
N TYR A 78 -29.32 -17.92 2.60
CA TYR A 78 -30.60 -18.50 2.92
C TYR A 78 -31.17 -17.86 4.19
N GLU A 79 -32.22 -17.05 4.04
CA GLU A 79 -32.95 -16.37 5.11
C GLU A 79 -34.47 -16.43 4.85
N PRO A 80 -35.12 -17.57 5.14
CA PRO A 80 -36.53 -17.80 4.78
C PRO A 80 -37.54 -16.89 5.51
N GLY A 81 -37.12 -16.17 6.54
CA GLY A 81 -37.94 -15.17 7.25
C GLY A 81 -37.79 -13.74 6.73
N ASN A 82 -36.94 -13.50 5.73
CA ASN A 82 -36.66 -12.16 5.22
C ASN A 82 -37.71 -11.76 4.16
N PRO A 83 -38.35 -10.58 4.25
CA PRO A 83 -39.32 -10.10 3.25
C PRO A 83 -38.71 -9.91 1.85
N LEU A 84 -37.39 -9.80 1.75
CA LEU A 84 -36.64 -9.67 0.50
C LEU A 84 -36.15 -11.01 -0.07
N ALA A 85 -36.49 -12.13 0.58
CA ALA A 85 -36.12 -13.44 0.10
C ALA A 85 -36.95 -13.84 -1.14
N ASP A 86 -36.32 -14.60 -2.04
CA ASP A 86 -37.01 -15.20 -3.17
C ASP A 86 -37.98 -16.31 -2.72
N ALA A 87 -38.73 -16.88 -3.67
CA ALA A 87 -39.69 -17.96 -3.40
C ALA A 87 -39.06 -19.22 -2.76
N LYS A 88 -37.73 -19.34 -2.76
CA LYS A 88 -36.97 -20.43 -2.17
C LYS A 88 -36.33 -20.04 -0.83
N GLY A 89 -36.53 -18.81 -0.34
CA GLY A 89 -35.96 -18.33 0.93
C GLY A 89 -34.54 -17.76 0.81
N TYR A 90 -34.04 -17.48 -0.39
CA TYR A 90 -32.70 -16.90 -0.59
C TYR A 90 -32.75 -15.38 -0.80
N VAL A 91 -31.84 -14.68 -0.13
CA VAL A 91 -31.59 -13.25 -0.26
C VAL A 91 -30.31 -13.05 -1.07
N LYS A 92 -30.36 -12.16 -2.06
CA LYS A 92 -29.16 -11.74 -2.79
C LYS A 92 -28.42 -10.69 -1.95
N MET A 93 -27.19 -10.99 -1.57
CA MET A 93 -26.27 -10.07 -0.92
C MET A 93 -25.24 -9.52 -1.93
N PRO A 94 -24.71 -8.32 -1.66
CA PRO A 94 -23.57 -7.77 -2.38
C PRO A 94 -22.41 -8.75 -2.52
N ASN A 95 -21.68 -8.65 -3.62
CA ASN A 95 -20.44 -9.41 -3.87
C ASN A 95 -19.20 -8.77 -3.19
N VAL A 96 -19.40 -7.97 -2.13
CA VAL A 96 -18.34 -7.29 -1.40
C VAL A 96 -17.71 -8.24 -0.38
N ASP A 97 -16.39 -8.40 -0.45
CA ASP A 97 -15.63 -9.06 0.61
C ASP A 97 -15.12 -8.03 1.63
N VAL A 98 -15.76 -7.99 2.80
CA VAL A 98 -15.42 -7.07 3.90
C VAL A 98 -13.96 -7.24 4.34
N VAL A 99 -13.47 -8.49 4.42
CA VAL A 99 -12.11 -8.77 4.86
C VAL A 99 -11.11 -8.28 3.82
N GLY A 100 -11.36 -8.60 2.56
CA GLY A 100 -10.58 -8.10 1.42
C GLY A 100 -10.56 -6.57 1.38
N GLU A 101 -11.69 -5.91 1.62
CA GLU A 101 -11.81 -4.45 1.55
C GLU A 101 -11.13 -3.74 2.73
N MET A 102 -11.15 -4.34 3.93
CA MET A 102 -10.35 -3.87 5.07
C MET A 102 -8.86 -3.95 4.77
N VAL A 103 -8.38 -5.07 4.19
CA VAL A 103 -6.98 -5.22 3.77
C VAL A 103 -6.63 -4.22 2.67
N ASN A 104 -7.54 -4.00 1.71
CA ASN A 104 -7.39 -3.02 0.64
C ASN A 104 -7.23 -1.60 1.21
N THR A 105 -8.08 -1.23 2.17
CA THR A 105 -8.02 0.06 2.88
C THR A 105 -6.72 0.22 3.66
N MET A 106 -6.26 -0.82 4.35
CA MET A 106 -4.98 -0.81 5.07
C MET A 106 -3.80 -0.63 4.12
N SER A 107 -3.78 -1.38 3.00
CA SER A 107 -2.74 -1.30 1.98
C SER A 107 -2.68 0.09 1.34
N ALA A 108 -3.85 0.64 0.98
CA ALA A 108 -3.96 1.98 0.41
C ALA A 108 -3.54 3.06 1.42
N SER A 109 -3.89 2.92 2.70
CA SER A 109 -3.50 3.85 3.77
C SER A 109 -1.98 3.88 3.98
N ARG A 110 -1.33 2.71 4.01
CA ARG A 110 0.15 2.63 4.08
C ARG A 110 0.82 3.27 2.86
N SER A 111 0.26 3.04 1.67
CA SER A 111 0.78 3.63 0.43
C SER A 111 0.63 5.16 0.43
N TYR A 112 -0.49 5.68 0.93
CA TYR A 112 -0.71 7.11 1.11
C TYR A 112 0.31 7.71 2.08
N GLN A 113 0.52 7.08 3.24
CA GLN A 113 1.49 7.53 4.24
C GLN A 113 2.93 7.55 3.67
N ALA A 114 3.34 6.49 2.98
CA ALA A 114 4.65 6.41 2.34
C ALA A 114 4.87 7.55 1.32
N ASN A 115 3.85 7.85 0.50
CA ASN A 115 3.93 8.95 -0.46
C ASN A 115 4.03 10.31 0.23
N VAL A 116 3.32 10.53 1.35
CA VAL A 116 3.46 11.77 2.14
C VAL A 116 4.88 11.90 2.72
N GLU A 117 5.47 10.81 3.21
CA GLU A 117 6.83 10.80 3.74
C GLU A 117 7.87 11.14 2.66
N VAL A 118 7.73 10.57 1.46
CA VAL A 118 8.57 10.90 0.31
C VAL A 118 8.47 12.40 -0.01
N LEU A 119 7.26 12.97 -0.06
CA LEU A 119 7.08 14.40 -0.30
C LEU A 119 7.73 15.28 0.78
N ASN A 120 7.62 14.90 2.04
CA ASN A 120 8.25 15.62 3.15
C ASN A 120 9.78 15.56 3.06
N THR A 121 10.32 14.40 2.71
CA THR A 121 11.76 14.20 2.48
C THR A 121 12.25 15.10 1.35
N VAL A 122 11.54 15.11 0.22
CA VAL A 122 11.85 15.94 -0.96
C VAL A 122 11.78 17.43 -0.63
N LYS A 123 10.75 17.85 0.11
CA LYS A 123 10.61 19.22 0.61
C LYS A 123 11.81 19.63 1.48
N SER A 124 12.29 18.74 2.34
CA SER A 124 13.47 19.01 3.18
C SER A 124 14.76 19.16 2.36
N MET A 125 14.91 18.39 1.28
CA MET A 125 16.06 18.47 0.37
C MET A 125 16.02 19.76 -0.45
N MET A 126 14.85 20.17 -0.92
CA MET A 126 14.67 21.40 -1.70
C MET A 126 14.92 22.67 -0.87
N LEU A 127 14.59 22.66 0.43
CA LEU A 127 14.76 23.82 1.32
C LEU A 127 16.18 23.97 1.88
N LYS A 128 17.02 22.93 1.81
CA LYS A 128 18.40 22.96 2.35
C LYS A 128 19.30 23.99 1.64
N PRO A 129 19.38 24.04 0.30
CA PRO A 129 20.21 25.01 -0.42
C PRO A 129 19.80 26.47 -0.20
N LEU A 130 18.50 26.76 -0.11
CA LEU A 130 18.00 28.13 0.09
C LEU A 130 18.36 28.68 1.48
N ARG A 131 18.48 27.81 2.49
CA ARG A 131 18.97 28.19 3.83
C ARG A 131 20.49 28.35 3.88
N SER A 132 21.25 27.64 3.05
CA SER A 132 22.71 27.77 2.99
C SER A 132 23.18 28.97 2.14
N VAL A 133 22.41 29.39 1.14
CA VAL A 133 22.72 30.58 0.32
C VAL A 133 22.56 31.89 1.11
N ASN A 134 21.72 31.92 2.15
CA ASN A 134 21.59 33.07 3.05
C ASN A 134 22.68 33.09 4.16
N LYS A 135 23.63 32.13 4.15
CA LYS A 135 24.72 32.01 5.14
C LYS A 135 26.10 32.34 4.58
N GLY A 136 26.15 33.10 3.48
CA GLY A 136 27.38 33.66 2.93
C GLY A 136 27.78 34.95 3.64
N GLU A 137 28.16 34.87 4.91
CA GLU A 137 29.04 35.84 5.61
C GLU A 137 29.36 35.29 7.01
N SER A 138 30.31 34.36 7.09
CA SER A 138 31.42 34.43 8.05
C SER A 138 32.32 33.20 7.85
N TYR A 139 33.49 33.47 7.31
CA TYR A 139 34.64 32.57 7.30
C TYR A 139 35.05 32.24 8.76
N VAL A 140 35.87 31.21 8.93
CA VAL A 140 36.99 31.11 9.89
C VAL A 140 37.03 29.77 10.67
N HIS A 141 38.20 29.15 10.52
CA HIS A 141 38.87 28.14 11.35
C HIS A 141 38.53 26.66 11.14
N CYS A 142 39.34 26.04 10.27
CA CYS A 142 39.87 24.71 10.54
C CYS A 142 40.70 24.76 11.83
N GLY A 143 40.29 24.01 12.85
CA GLY A 143 41.07 23.82 14.08
C GLY A 143 40.85 22.42 14.62
N ASN A 144 41.88 21.57 14.50
CA ASN A 144 42.01 20.28 15.15
C ASN A 144 41.83 20.42 16.67
N HIS A 145 40.92 19.66 17.28
CA HIS A 145 40.99 19.35 18.70
C HIS A 145 40.54 17.90 18.92
N THR A 146 41.52 17.03 19.12
CA THR A 146 41.34 15.68 19.67
C THR A 146 41.23 15.77 21.18
N ASP A 147 40.10 15.35 21.76
CA ASP A 147 40.04 14.88 23.14
C ASP A 147 38.90 13.85 23.29
N PRO A 148 39.15 12.61 23.75
CA PRO A 148 38.13 11.59 23.93
C PRO A 148 37.66 11.57 25.38
N THR A 149 36.41 11.93 25.64
CA THR A 149 35.56 11.43 26.75
C THR A 149 34.33 12.31 26.93
N ASN A 150 33.25 12.04 26.17
CA ASN A 150 31.91 12.27 26.72
C ASN A 150 30.87 11.35 26.06
N THR A 151 30.39 10.43 26.87
CA THR A 151 29.23 9.57 26.72
C THR A 151 27.95 10.39 26.56
N GLY A 152 27.42 10.41 25.34
CA GLY A 152 26.09 10.93 25.02
C GLY A 152 25.54 10.17 23.82
N VAL A 153 24.96 9.00 24.08
CA VAL A 153 24.26 8.17 23.10
C VAL A 153 23.19 9.00 22.40
N SER A 154 23.47 9.36 21.16
CA SER A 154 22.48 9.76 20.17
C SER A 154 22.54 8.72 19.07
N THR A 155 21.79 7.64 19.29
CA THR A 155 21.48 6.61 18.31
C THR A 155 20.76 7.26 17.14
N THR A 156 21.53 7.81 16.19
CA THR A 156 21.02 8.13 14.87
C THR A 156 21.04 6.81 14.12
N SER A 157 19.95 6.05 14.27
CA SER A 157 19.65 4.94 13.38
C SER A 157 19.52 5.52 11.97
N SER A 158 20.61 5.47 11.22
CA SER A 158 20.58 5.46 9.77
C SER A 158 19.88 4.18 9.33
N SER A 159 18.54 4.16 9.44
CA SER A 159 17.72 3.17 8.77
C SER A 159 17.67 3.56 7.29
N SER A 160 18.66 3.05 6.56
CA SER A 160 18.51 2.72 5.16
C SER A 160 17.30 1.81 5.00
N LEU A 161 16.11 2.40 4.86
CA LEU A 161 14.92 1.68 4.42
C LEU A 161 14.97 1.64 2.89
N THR A 162 15.90 0.83 2.38
CA THR A 162 15.76 0.20 1.07
C THR A 162 14.39 -0.44 1.01
N GLY A 163 13.59 -0.02 0.03
CA GLY A 163 12.21 -0.45 -0.12
C GLY A 163 12.07 -1.97 -0.11
N SER A 164 11.28 -2.47 0.82
CA SER A 164 10.75 -3.82 0.78
C SER A 164 9.28 -3.71 0.40
N ASN A 165 9.02 -4.07 -0.84
CA ASN A 165 7.79 -3.87 -1.54
C ASN A 165 6.74 -4.85 -0.99
N ALA A 166 5.45 -4.55 -1.16
CA ALA A 166 4.38 -5.50 -0.86
C ALA A 166 4.55 -6.84 -1.63
N ALA A 167 5.33 -6.85 -2.72
CA ALA A 167 5.76 -8.03 -3.45
C ALA A 167 6.76 -8.92 -2.68
N ASP A 168 7.61 -8.34 -1.82
CA ASP A 168 8.58 -9.08 -0.99
C ASP A 168 7.89 -9.83 0.15
N LEU A 169 6.78 -9.31 0.67
CA LEU A 169 5.98 -9.99 1.69
C LEU A 169 5.21 -11.19 1.11
N GLN A 170 4.70 -11.07 -0.12
CA GLN A 170 4.08 -12.18 -0.84
C GLN A 170 5.12 -13.26 -1.20
N SER A 171 6.32 -12.85 -1.60
CA SER A 171 7.44 -13.77 -1.90
C SER A 171 8.00 -14.43 -0.65
N SER A 172 8.08 -13.73 0.48
CA SER A 172 8.50 -14.27 1.77
C SER A 172 7.46 -15.26 2.32
N PHE A 173 6.18 -14.99 2.16
CA PHE A 173 5.10 -15.90 2.56
C PHE A 173 5.11 -17.19 1.73
N LEU A 174 5.28 -17.09 0.41
CA LEU A 174 5.45 -18.26 -0.46
C LEU A 174 6.73 -19.04 -0.17
N THR A 175 7.84 -18.37 0.14
CA THR A 175 9.10 -19.02 0.52
C THR A 175 8.98 -19.74 1.87
N LEU A 176 8.29 -19.13 2.85
CA LEU A 176 7.96 -19.76 4.12
C LEU A 176 7.01 -20.95 3.94
N LEU A 177 6.05 -20.88 3.03
CA LEU A 177 5.17 -21.99 2.67
C LEU A 177 5.94 -23.15 2.03
N VAL A 178 6.88 -22.87 1.12
CA VAL A 178 7.75 -23.87 0.50
C VAL A 178 8.74 -24.46 1.51
N ALA A 179 9.25 -23.68 2.46
CA ALA A 179 10.10 -24.17 3.54
C ALA A 179 9.33 -25.02 4.56
N GLN A 180 8.08 -24.65 4.88
CA GLN A 180 7.18 -25.44 5.72
C GLN A 180 6.78 -26.76 5.03
N LEU A 181 6.60 -26.75 3.70
CA LEU A 181 6.36 -27.96 2.90
C LEU A 181 7.61 -28.84 2.75
N LYS A 182 8.82 -28.26 2.63
CA LYS A 182 10.08 -29.02 2.54
C LYS A 182 10.59 -29.58 3.88
N ASN A 183 10.09 -29.07 5.02
CA ASN A 183 10.45 -29.58 6.34
C ASN A 183 9.45 -30.63 6.87
N GLN A 184 8.58 -31.16 6.00
CA GLN A 184 7.65 -32.25 6.29
C GLN A 184 7.98 -33.52 5.48
N ASP A 185 9.26 -33.81 5.23
CA ASP A 185 9.68 -35.18 4.91
C ASP A 185 10.26 -35.85 6.16
N PRO A 186 9.44 -36.55 6.97
CA PRO A 186 9.90 -37.36 8.09
C PRO A 186 10.38 -38.76 7.65
N THR A 187 10.93 -38.90 6.44
CA THR A 187 11.50 -40.17 5.99
C THR A 187 12.92 -40.06 5.44
N ASN A 188 13.88 -39.78 6.32
CA ASN A 188 15.16 -40.48 6.19
C ASN A 188 15.74 -40.80 7.57
N PRO A 189 15.82 -42.10 7.95
CA PRO A 189 16.34 -42.50 9.25
C PRO A 189 17.85 -42.25 9.31
N MET A 190 18.33 -42.03 10.53
CA MET A 190 19.77 -42.12 10.80
C MET A 190 20.27 -43.50 10.41
N GLU A 191 21.16 -43.57 9.41
CA GLU A 191 22.02 -44.72 9.19
C GLU A 191 23.32 -44.47 9.96
N THR A 192 23.44 -45.24 11.04
CA THR A 192 24.66 -45.47 11.81
C THR A 192 25.34 -46.69 11.15
N THR A 193 26.40 -46.50 10.38
CA THR A 193 27.50 -47.46 10.07
C THR A 193 28.62 -46.61 9.43
N SER A 194 29.93 -46.67 9.72
CA SER A 194 30.84 -47.61 10.38
C SER A 194 31.92 -46.85 11.14
#